data_AF-A0A5B6WGW4-F1
#
_entry.id   AF-A0A5B6WGW4-F1
#
_cell.length_a   1.000
_cell.length_b   1.000
_cell.length_c   1.000
_cell.angle_alpha   90.00
_cell.angle_beta   90.00
_cell.angle_gamma   90.00
#
_symmetry.space_group_name_H-M   'P 1'
#
loop_
_entity.id
_entity.type
_entity.pdbx_description
1 polymer ?
#
loop_
_entity_poly.entity_id
_entity_poly.type
_entity_poly.pdbx_seq_one_letter_code
_entity_poly.pdbx_strand_id
1 'polypeptide(L)'
;MDTMLSSSKSIDNELNNTLLVLIPKVKNPENFAQFRPICLRSVLYKLVMKIIPNRFKVVFPKIIGPEQTSFIVGKNITGNIIVAQEVIHSMRSK
;
A
#
# COMPACT_ATOMS: atom_id res chain seq x y z
N MET A 1 1.46 25.26 -36.33
CA MET A 1 0.47 25.35 -35.24
C MET A 1 0.73 24.18 -34.30
N ASP A 2 2.01 23.92 -33.99
CA ASP A 2 2.50 22.60 -33.53
C ASP A 2 3.40 22.72 -32.28
N THR A 3 3.35 23.86 -31.60
CA THR A 3 4.13 24.13 -30.38
C THR A 3 3.33 23.94 -29.09
N MET A 4 2.22 23.20 -29.15
CA MET A 4 1.25 23.07 -28.04
C MET A 4 1.07 21.63 -27.53
N LEU A 5 1.98 20.68 -27.83
CA LEU A 5 1.86 19.27 -27.41
C LEU A 5 3.13 18.61 -26.83
N SER A 6 4.23 19.34 -26.60
CA SER A 6 5.49 18.73 -26.10
C SER A 6 5.90 19.17 -24.69
N SER A 7 4.97 19.64 -23.86
CA SER A 7 5.33 20.06 -22.49
C SER A 7 5.20 18.96 -21.42
N SER A 8 5.02 17.69 -21.82
CA SER A 8 5.26 16.57 -20.90
C SER A 8 6.77 16.41 -20.74
N LYS A 9 7.39 17.20 -19.86
CA LYS A 9 8.73 16.90 -19.34
C LYS A 9 8.70 15.44 -18.89
N SER A 10 9.46 14.58 -19.57
CA SER A 10 9.65 13.20 -19.13
C SER A 10 10.10 13.24 -17.68
N ILE A 11 9.44 12.47 -16.83
CA ILE A 11 9.90 12.26 -15.45
C ILE A 11 11.36 11.82 -15.56
N ASP A 12 12.25 12.52 -14.87
CA ASP A 12 13.67 12.19 -14.87
C ASP A 12 13.84 10.69 -14.60
N ASN A 13 14.54 10.00 -15.50
CA ASN A 13 14.70 8.54 -15.44
C ASN A 13 15.37 8.10 -14.13
N GLU A 14 16.16 8.97 -13.51
CA GLU A 14 16.76 8.72 -12.19
C GLU A 14 15.71 8.58 -11.08
N LEU A 15 14.54 9.23 -11.20
CA LEU A 15 13.46 9.14 -10.22
C LEU A 15 12.80 7.76 -10.19
N ASN A 16 12.88 7.02 -11.31
CA ASN A 16 12.35 5.66 -11.43
C ASN A 16 13.38 4.60 -11.03
N ASN A 17 14.64 4.98 -10.78
CA ASN A 17 15.64 4.07 -10.28
C ASN A 17 15.27 3.58 -8.86
N THR A 18 15.45 2.28 -8.62
CA THR A 18 15.09 1.64 -7.36
C THR A 18 16.25 0.77 -6.89
N LEU A 19 16.76 1.05 -5.69
CA LEU A 19 17.73 0.18 -5.03
C LEU A 19 16.98 -0.95 -4.31
N LEU A 20 17.24 -2.19 -4.69
CA LEU A 20 16.70 -3.38 -4.03
C LEU A 20 17.59 -3.78 -2.86
N VAL A 21 17.03 -3.84 -1.66
CA VAL A 21 17.71 -4.34 -0.45
C VAL A 21 17.01 -5.59 0.05
N LEU A 22 17.76 -6.65 0.32
CA LEU A 22 17.25 -7.90 0.86
C LEU A 22 17.45 -7.93 2.38
N ILE A 23 16.36 -7.92 3.14
CA ILE A 23 16.41 -8.04 4.60
C ILE A 23 16.15 -9.48 5.01
N PRO A 24 17.04 -10.15 5.76
CA PRO A 24 16.83 -11.52 6.20
C PRO A 24 15.64 -11.59 7.17
N LYS A 25 14.73 -12.57 6.96
CA LYS A 25 13.61 -12.86 7.88
C LYS A 25 14.02 -13.82 9.01
N VAL A 26 15.11 -14.54 8.84
CA VAL A 26 15.63 -15.56 9.77
C VAL A 26 17.15 -15.38 9.95
N LYS A 27 17.72 -15.94 11.02
CA LYS A 27 19.13 -15.73 11.41
C LYS A 27 20.14 -16.19 10.34
N ASN A 28 19.89 -17.31 9.67
CA ASN A 28 20.78 -17.85 8.65
C ASN A 28 19.95 -18.23 7.41
N PRO A 29 19.74 -17.30 6.47
CA PRO A 29 18.95 -17.56 5.28
C PRO A 29 19.74 -18.42 4.27
N GLU A 30 19.13 -19.50 3.81
CA GLU A 30 19.66 -20.46 2.84
C GLU A 30 18.98 -20.34 1.47
N ASN A 31 17.82 -19.69 1.39
CA ASN A 31 17.11 -19.47 0.14
C ASN A 31 16.52 -18.04 0.03
N PHE A 32 16.23 -17.61 -1.20
CA PHE A 32 15.69 -16.27 -1.48
C PHE A 32 14.32 -16.03 -0.82
N ALA A 33 13.52 -17.07 -0.61
CA ALA A 33 12.23 -16.96 0.06
C ALA A 33 12.36 -16.57 1.53
N GLN A 34 13.54 -16.69 2.15
CA GLN A 34 13.83 -16.24 3.52
C GLN A 34 14.23 -14.77 3.62
N PHE A 35 14.31 -14.05 2.50
CA PHE A 35 14.51 -12.60 2.50
C PHE A 35 13.18 -11.87 2.29
N ARG A 36 13.12 -10.66 2.81
CA ARG A 36 12.10 -9.66 2.49
C ARG A 36 12.75 -8.61 1.59
N PRO A 37 12.37 -8.51 0.30
CA PRO A 37 12.87 -7.43 -0.55
C PRO A 37 12.24 -6.10 -0.12
N ILE A 38 13.05 -5.05 -0.04
CA ILE A 38 12.63 -3.67 0.16
C ILE A 38 13.18 -2.82 -0.98
N CYS A 39 12.30 -2.03 -1.60
CA CYS A 39 12.64 -1.06 -2.62
C CYS A 39 12.93 0.30 -1.98
N LEU A 40 14.19 0.74 -2.03
CA LEU A 40 14.60 2.08 -1.64
C LEU A 40 14.55 2.99 -2.87
N ARG A 41 13.66 3.98 -2.83
CA ARG A 41 13.47 4.98 -3.88
C ARG A 41 13.81 6.38 -3.38
N SER A 42 13.99 7.32 -4.32
CA SER A 42 14.24 8.73 -4.05
C SER A 42 13.17 9.35 -3.13
N VAL A 43 13.55 10.40 -2.40
CA VAL A 43 12.63 11.11 -1.50
C VAL A 43 11.47 11.72 -2.28
N LEU A 44 11.73 12.25 -3.48
CA LEU A 44 10.69 12.80 -4.35
C LEU A 44 9.65 11.75 -4.74
N TYR A 45 10.10 10.54 -5.10
CA TYR A 45 9.18 9.43 -5.37
C TYR A 45 8.30 9.12 -4.15
N LYS A 46 8.91 9.04 -2.96
CA LYS A 46 8.17 8.79 -1.70
C LYS A 46 7.16 9.89 -1.39
N LEU A 47 7.48 11.15 -1.71
CA LEU A 47 6.57 12.28 -1.53
C LEU A 47 5.33 12.13 -2.41
N VAL A 48 5.51 11.88 -3.71
CA VAL A 48 4.39 11.64 -4.63
C VAL A 48 3.53 10.49 -4.15
N MET A 49 4.15 9.39 -3.73
CA MET A 49 3.46 8.22 -3.17
C MET A 49 2.71 8.49 -1.87
N LYS A 50 3.07 9.53 -1.11
CA LYS A 50 2.34 9.94 0.09
C LYS A 50 1.16 10.85 -0.23
N ILE A 51 1.29 11.70 -1.26
CA ILE A 51 0.25 12.64 -1.68
C ILE A 51 -0.96 11.88 -2.26
N ILE A 52 -0.72 10.88 -3.11
CA ILE A 52 -1.76 10.08 -3.78
C ILE A 52 -2.78 9.49 -2.77
N PRO A 53 -2.39 8.68 -1.78
CA PRO A 53 -3.33 8.12 -0.82
C PRO A 53 -3.96 9.20 0.06
N ASN A 54 -3.25 10.29 0.35
CA ASN A 54 -3.85 11.40 1.11
C ASN A 54 -5.02 12.06 0.36
N ARG A 55 -4.97 12.12 -0.97
CA ARG A 55 -6.12 12.53 -1.79
C ARG A 55 -7.23 11.49 -1.78
N PHE A 56 -6.88 10.20 -1.88
CA PHE A 56 -7.88 9.13 -1.86
C PHE A 56 -8.58 8.94 -0.52
N LYS A 57 -7.99 9.38 0.60
CA LYS A 57 -8.65 9.37 1.92
C LYS A 57 -10.03 10.04 1.93
N VAL A 58 -10.29 11.01 1.05
CA VAL A 58 -11.59 11.69 0.95
C VAL A 58 -12.62 10.85 0.20
N VAL A 59 -12.17 10.00 -0.73
CA VAL A 59 -13.03 9.19 -1.61
C VAL A 59 -13.28 7.81 -1.02
N PHE A 60 -12.26 7.19 -0.43
CA PHE A 60 -12.32 5.82 0.11
C PHE A 60 -13.49 5.55 1.06
N PRO A 61 -13.89 6.45 1.98
CA PRO A 61 -15.04 6.20 2.85
C PRO A 61 -16.37 6.01 2.11
N LYS A 62 -16.48 6.50 0.86
CA LYS A 62 -17.71 6.39 0.05
C LYS A 62 -17.77 5.11 -0.79
N ILE A 63 -16.64 4.45 -1.00
CA ILE A 63 -16.52 3.27 -1.88
C ILE A 63 -16.16 1.99 -1.13
N ILE A 64 -15.67 2.10 0.10
CA ILE A 64 -15.26 0.96 0.91
C ILE A 64 -16.42 0.49 1.79
N GLY A 65 -16.68 -0.82 1.79
CA GLY A 65 -17.70 -1.46 2.62
C GLY A 65 -17.38 -1.44 4.13
N PRO A 66 -18.40 -1.62 4.99
CA PRO A 66 -18.23 -1.64 6.44
C PRO A 66 -17.21 -2.70 6.91
N GLU A 67 -17.17 -3.85 6.25
CA GLU A 67 -16.34 -5.02 6.54
C GLU A 67 -14.84 -4.80 6.30
N GLN A 68 -14.47 -3.85 5.44
CA GLN A 68 -13.07 -3.55 5.18
C GLN A 68 -12.55 -2.61 6.29
N THR A 69 -11.79 -3.17 7.24
CA THR A 69 -11.26 -2.41 8.38
C THR A 69 -9.76 -2.14 8.35
N SER A 70 -9.01 -2.81 7.47
CA SER A 70 -7.56 -2.63 7.37
C SER A 70 -7.20 -1.39 6.53
N PHE A 71 -6.14 -0.69 6.93
CA PHE A 71 -5.57 0.48 6.24
C PHE A 71 -6.49 1.70 6.11
N ILE A 72 -7.55 1.77 6.92
CA ILE A 72 -8.46 2.93 7.00
C ILE A 72 -8.18 3.71 8.28
N VAL A 73 -8.07 5.03 8.18
CA VAL A 73 -7.89 5.91 9.34
C VAL A 73 -9.05 5.73 10.31
N GLY A 74 -8.75 5.49 11.58
CA GLY A 74 -9.75 5.31 12.63
C GLY A 74 -10.34 3.90 12.76
N LYS A 75 -10.01 2.96 11.86
CA LYS A 75 -10.36 1.54 12.01
C LYS A 75 -9.16 0.75 12.55
N ASN A 76 -9.43 -0.15 13.48
CA ASN A 76 -8.42 -0.98 14.15
C ASN A 76 -8.51 -2.42 13.64
N ILE A 77 -7.37 -3.12 13.57
CA ILE A 77 -7.29 -4.55 13.23
C ILE A 77 -8.20 -5.42 14.12
N THR A 78 -8.42 -5.02 15.37
CA THR A 78 -9.35 -5.72 16.28
C THR A 78 -10.79 -5.75 15.74
N GLY A 79 -11.19 -4.76 14.94
CA GLY A 79 -12.50 -4.74 14.29
C GLY A 79 -12.72 -5.96 13.39
N ASN A 80 -11.68 -6.42 12.68
CA ASN A 80 -11.76 -7.65 11.86
C ASN A 80 -11.98 -8.89 12.71
N ILE A 81 -11.43 -8.95 13.92
CA ILE A 81 -11.60 -10.08 14.84
C ILE A 81 -13.07 -10.18 15.26
N ILE A 82 -13.68 -9.05 15.62
CA ILE A 82 -15.09 -9.00 16.04
C ILE A 82 -16.01 -9.43 14.90
N VAL A 83 -15.82 -8.89 13.69
CA VAL A 83 -16.61 -9.27 12.50
C VAL A 83 -16.48 -10.77 12.22
N ALA A 84 -15.27 -11.34 12.31
CA ALA A 84 -15.07 -12.77 12.11
C ALA A 84 -15.78 -13.62 13.17
N GLN A 85 -15.75 -13.20 14.44
CA GLN A 85 -16.47 -13.87 15.53
C GLN A 85 -17.99 -13.85 15.29
N GLU A 86 -18.54 -12.71 14.87
CA GLU A 86 -19.97 -12.55 14.58
C GLU A 86 -20.43 -13.45 13.42
N VAL A 87 -19.64 -13.53 12.35
CA VAL A 87 -19.91 -14.42 11.21
C VAL A 87 -19.94 -15.89 11.65
N ILE A 88 -18.94 -16.34 12.41
CA ILE A 88 -18.86 -17.72 12.92
C ILE A 88 -20.05 -18.03 13.84
N HIS A 89 -20.40 -17.10 14.72
CA HIS A 89 -21.53 -17.25 15.62
C HIS A 89 -22.86 -17.34 14.86
N SER A 90 -23.08 -16.48 13.86
CA SER A 90 -24.27 -16.47 13.02
C SER A 90 -24.43 -17.77 12.23
N MET A 91 -23.34 -18.34 11.73
CA MET A 91 -23.35 -19.63 11.02
C MET A 91 -23.65 -20.82 11.95
N ARG A 92 -23.33 -20.73 13.24
CA ARG A 92 -23.54 -21.80 14.22
C ARG A 92 -24.91 -21.71 14.92
N SER A 93 -25.49 -20.51 14.95
CA SER A 93 -26.82 -20.22 15.51
C SER A 93 -27.96 -20.40 14.49
N LYS A 94 -27.64 -20.85 13.27
CA LYS A 94 -28.56 -21.27 12.21
C LYS A 94 -28.47 -22.78 12.04
#